data_AF-A0A1Q3ALL5-F1
#
_entry.id   AF-A0A1Q3ALL5-F1
#
_cell.length_a   1.000
_cell.length_b   1.000
_cell.length_c   1.000
_cell.angle_alpha   90.00
_cell.angle_beta   90.00
_cell.angle_gamma   90.00
#
_symmetry.space_group_name_H-M   'P 1'
#
loop_
_entity.id
_entity.type
_entity.pdbx_description
1 polymer ?
#
loop_
_entity_poly.entity_id
_entity_poly.type
_entity_poly.pdbx_seq_one_letter_code
_entity_poly.pdbx_strand_id
1 'polypeptide(L)' 'MLSLFMNIIANDVPTPYGCYFQDSATPNQEGILELHDNIMFYLLVVLGLVS' A
#
# COMPACT_ATOMS: atom_id res chain seq x y z
N MET A 1 29.77 6.63 -5.78
CA MET A 1 29.39 6.89 -4.37
C MET A 1 28.85 8.30 -4.17
N LEU A 2 29.49 9.36 -4.65
CA LEU A 2 28.98 10.74 -4.50
C LEU A 2 27.58 10.96 -5.10
N SER A 3 27.26 10.25 -6.18
CA SER A 3 25.96 10.33 -6.87
C SER A 3 24.76 9.81 -6.07
N LEU A 4 24.99 8.96 -5.06
CA LEU A 4 23.92 8.42 -4.20
C LEU A 4 23.48 9.43 -3.13
N PHE A 5 24.40 10.27 -2.64
CA PHE A 5 24.12 11.29 -1.62
C PHE A 5 23.42 12.54 -2.17
N MET A 6 23.55 12.81 -3.47
CA MET A 6 22.96 14.00 -4.12
C MET A 6 21.59 13.72 -4.75
N ASN A 7 21.09 12.48 -4.68
CA ASN A 7 19.78 12.10 -5.20
C ASN A 7 18.75 12.17 -4.06
N ILE A 8 17.64 12.87 -4.29
CA ILE A 8 16.49 12.86 -3.39
C ILE A 8 15.83 11.47 -3.55
N ILE A 9 16.02 10.60 -2.56
CA ILE A 9 15.33 9.31 -2.48
C ILE A 9 14.02 9.57 -1.73
N ALA A 10 12.90 9.52 -2.45
CA ALA A 10 11.58 9.68 -1.87
C ALA A 10 11.01 8.29 -1.53
N ASN A 11 11.33 7.79 -0.34
CA ASN A 11 10.66 6.63 0.24
C ASN A 11 9.37 7.11 0.92
N ASP A 12 8.34 6.26 0.93
CA ASP A 12 7.05 6.51 1.60
C ASP A 12 6.35 7.79 1.09
N VAL A 13 6.30 7.97 -0.23
CA VAL A 13 5.61 9.10 -0.88
C VAL A 13 4.48 8.63 -1.81
N PRO A 14 3.44 9.45 -2.04
CA PRO A 14 2.42 9.13 -3.03
C PRO A 14 3.04 9.01 -4.43
N THR A 15 2.80 7.89 -5.10
CA THR A 15 3.17 7.68 -6.49
C THR A 15 2.03 8.14 -7.41
N PRO A 16 2.33 8.75 -8.58
CA PRO A 16 1.29 9.21 -9.49
C PRO A 16 0.46 8.02 -10.00
N TYR A 17 -0.86 8.17 -9.97
CA TYR A 17 -1.83 7.09 -10.26
C TYR A 17 -1.72 5.86 -9.35
N GLY A 18 -1.17 6.03 -8.15
CA GLY A 18 -1.16 4.99 -7.12
C GLY A 18 -2.58 4.58 -6.74
N CYS A 19 -2.94 3.34 -7.04
CA CYS A 19 -4.08 2.66 -6.47
C CYS A 19 -3.53 1.73 -5.39
N TYR A 20 -4.00 1.87 -4.14
CA TYR A 20 -3.56 1.17 -2.92
C TYR A 20 -2.74 2.05 -1.94
N PHE A 21 -2.44 1.51 -0.75
CA PHE A 21 -1.62 2.17 0.27
C PHE A 21 -0.14 2.24 -0.14
N GLN A 22 0.59 3.15 0.50
CA GLN A 22 2.06 3.22 0.40
C GLN A 22 2.72 2.06 1.16
N ASP A 23 4.02 1.89 0.91
CA ASP A 23 4.86 0.88 1.57
C ASP A 23 4.80 1.00 3.10
N SER A 24 4.79 -0.15 3.78
CA SER A 24 4.73 -0.22 5.23
C SER A 24 6.11 -0.05 5.85
N ALA A 25 6.29 1.03 6.62
CA ALA A 25 7.53 1.28 7.38
C ALA A 25 7.42 0.88 8.87
N THR A 26 6.25 0.42 9.33
CA THR A 26 6.01 0.04 10.73
C THR A 26 5.14 -1.21 10.85
N PRO A 27 5.29 -2.02 11.92
CA PRO A 27 4.44 -3.20 12.15
C PRO A 27 2.95 -2.87 12.27
N ASN A 28 2.62 -1.68 12.78
CA ASN A 28 1.25 -1.21 12.85
C ASN A 28 0.67 -0.96 11.46
N GLN A 29 1.45 -0.36 10.55
CA GLN A 29 1.02 -0.15 9.17
C GLN A 29 0.85 -1.47 8.42
N GLU A 30 1.75 -2.44 8.64
CA GLU A 30 1.62 -3.78 8.09
C GLU A 30 0.32 -4.45 8.54
N GLY A 31 -0.01 -4.38 9.83
CA GLY A 31 -1.26 -4.94 10.35
C GLY A 31 -2.52 -4.26 9.78
N ILE A 32 -2.46 -2.97 9.45
CA ILE A 32 -3.56 -2.26 8.77
C ILE A 32 -3.70 -2.75 7.33
N LEU A 33 -2.58 -2.94 6.64
CA LEU A 33 -2.52 -3.39 5.25
C LEU A 33 -3.09 -4.82 5.12
N GLU A 34 -2.66 -5.74 5.99
CA GLU A 34 -3.18 -7.10 6.09
C GLU A 34 -4.69 -7.12 6.40
N LEU A 35 -5.15 -6.28 7.33
CA LEU A 35 -6.58 -6.19 7.65
C LEU A 35 -7.40 -5.68 6.47
N HIS A 36 -6.91 -4.63 5.81
CA HIS A 36 -7.55 -4.07 4.63
C HIS A 36 -7.73 -5.12 3.52
N ASP A 37 -6.70 -5.91 3.23
CA ASP A 37 -6.74 -6.91 2.17
C ASP A 37 -7.74 -8.02 2.45
N ASN A 38 -7.78 -8.50 3.70
CA ASN A 38 -8.75 -9.50 4.13
C ASN A 38 -10.19 -8.98 3.97
N ILE A 39 -10.47 -7.74 4.39
CA ILE A 39 -11.81 -7.14 4.26
C ILE A 39 -12.17 -6.97 2.79
N MET A 40 -11.28 -6.41 1.97
CA MET A 40 -11.52 -6.18 0.55
C MET A 40 -11.80 -7.47 -0.22
N PHE A 41 -11.10 -8.56 0.11
CA PHE A 41 -11.39 -9.88 -0.47
C PHE A 41 -12.84 -10.29 -0.23
N TYR A 42 -13.32 -10.25 1.02
CA TYR A 42 -14.69 -10.63 1.34
C TYR A 42 -15.72 -9.70 0.70
N LEU A 43 -15.45 -8.39 0.65
CA LEU A 43 -16.36 -7.43 0.00
C LEU A 43 -16.47 -7.68 -1.51
N LEU A 44 -15.37 -8.01 -2.19
CA LEU A 44 -15.40 -8.36 -3.62
C LEU A 44 -16.15 -9.67 -3.87
N VAL A 45 -15.98 -10.67 -3.00
CA VAL A 45 -16.73 -11.93 -3.08
C VAL A 45 -18.23 -11.67 -2.91
N VAL A 46 -18.63 -10.88 -1.92
CA VAL A 46 -20.04 -10.52 -1.72
C VAL A 46 -20.58 -9.75 -2.91
N LEU A 47 -19.84 -8.77 -3.43
CA LEU A 47 -20.23 -8.00 -4.61
C LEU A 47 -20.50 -8.91 -5.82
N GLY A 48 -19.59 -9.85 -6.10
CA GLY A 48 -19.70 -10.75 -7.25
C GLY A 48 -20.70 -11.89 -7.10
N LEU A 49 -21.07 -12.27 -5.87
CA LEU A 49 -22.06 -13.33 -5.61
C LEU A 49 -23.48 -12.79 -5.44
N VAL A 50 -23.65 -11.54 -5.01
CA VAL A 50 -24.97 -10.90 -4.81
C VAL A 50 -25.46 -10.18 -6.08
N SER A 51 -24.58 -9.92 -7.05
CA SER A 51 -24.92 -9.40 -8.39
C SER A 51 -25.69 -10.41 -9.24
#